data_AF-A0A372QC01-F1
#
_entry.id   AF-A0A372QC01-F1
#
_cell.length_a   1.000
_cell.length_b   1.000
_cell.length_c   1.000
_cell.angle_alpha   90.00
_cell.angle_beta   90.00
_cell.angle_gamma   90.00
#
_symmetry.space_group_name_H-M   'P 1'
#
loop_
_entity.id
_entity.type
_entity.pdbx_description
1 polymer ?
#
loop_
_entity_poly.entity_id
_entity_poly.type
_entity_poly.pdbx_seq_one_letter_code
_entity_poly.pdbx_strand_id
1 'polypeptide(L)' 'MNIDPDEDPEQALMKAMGISGFNTTKGKKVVGNDAAAVSIKKQRQYRQYMNRRGGFNR' A
#
# COMPACT_ATOMS: atom_id res chain seq x y z
N MET A 1 40.41 20.32 6.61
CA MET A 1 39.37 19.28 6.73
C MET A 1 39.82 18.37 7.85
N ASN A 2 39.13 18.39 8.98
CA ASN A 2 39.46 17.52 10.11
C ASN A 2 38.76 16.19 9.85
N ILE A 3 39.47 15.25 9.23
CA ILE A 3 39.10 13.84 9.24
C ILE A 3 39.67 13.29 10.53
N ASP A 4 38.80 12.89 11.46
CA ASP A 4 39.21 12.18 12.65
C ASP A 4 39.80 10.82 12.21
N PRO A 5 40.97 10.41 12.72
CA PRO A 5 41.70 9.23 12.23
C PRO A 5 40.98 7.89 12.51
N ASP A 6 39.90 7.92 13.29
CA ASP A 6 39.09 6.75 13.65
C ASP A 6 37.79 6.64 12.82
N GLU A 7 37.53 7.57 11.89
CA GLU A 7 36.36 7.52 11.01
C GLU A 7 36.64 6.64 9.79
N ASP A 8 35.78 5.65 9.55
CA ASP A 8 35.83 4.76 8.40
C ASP A 8 35.90 5.57 7.09
N PRO A 9 36.89 5.35 6.21
CA PRO A 9 37.08 6.14 4.98
C PRO A 9 35.85 6.15 4.06
N GLU A 10 35.04 5.08 4.07
CA GLU A 10 33.76 5.07 3.35
C GLU A 10 32.74 6.05 3.93
N GLN A 11 32.67 6.18 5.26
CA GLN A 11 31.75 7.11 5.93
C GLN A 11 32.16 8.57 5.71
N ALA A 12 33.45 8.86 5.74
CA ALA A 12 33.98 10.18 5.42
C ALA A 12 33.65 10.59 3.97
N LEU A 13 33.75 9.65 3.02
CA LEU A 13 33.38 9.87 1.62
C LEU A 13 31.87 10.06 1.43
N MET A 14 31.03 9.26 2.10
CA MET A 14 29.56 9.44 2.06
C MET A 14 29.14 10.81 2.60
N LYS A 15 29.74 11.25 3.71
CA LYS A 15 29.52 12.61 4.26
C LYS A 15 29.99 13.69 3.30
N ALA A 16 31.15 13.54 2.67
CA ALA A 16 31.67 14.48 1.68
C ALA A 16 30.79 14.56 0.41
N MET A 17 30.17 13.45 0.01
CA MET A 17 29.18 13.38 -1.08
C MET A 17 27.76 13.82 -0.67
N GLY A 18 27.54 14.17 0.61
CA GLY A 18 26.24 14.61 1.13
C GLY A 18 25.20 13.49 1.28
N ILE A 19 25.62 12.22 1.25
CA ILE A 19 24.74 11.06 1.43
C ILE A 19 24.68 10.75 2.93
N SER A 20 23.59 11.13 3.60
CA SER A 20 23.41 10.93 5.04
C SER A 20 22.55 9.71 5.42
N GLY A 21 22.34 8.78 4.48
CA GLY A 21 21.62 7.51 4.70
C GLY A 21 20.33 7.33 3.88
N PHE A 22 19.84 6.09 3.82
CA PHE A 22 18.63 5.73 3.07
C PHE A 22 17.41 5.65 3.98
N ASN A 23 16.41 6.49 3.71
CA ASN A 23 15.11 6.42 4.37
C ASN A 23 14.16 5.45 3.65
N THR A 24 13.34 4.74 4.41
CA THR A 24 12.31 3.83 3.89
C THR A 24 10.91 4.34 4.22
N THR A 25 9.96 4.06 3.31
CA THR A 25 8.53 4.31 3.46
C THR A 25 7.76 3.08 3.95
N LYS A 26 8.45 1.96 4.26
CA LYS A 26 7.81 0.72 4.72
C LYS A 26 7.00 0.96 6.00
N GLY A 27 5.70 0.68 5.93
CA GLY A 27 4.78 0.86 7.07
C GLY A 27 4.39 2.31 7.37
N LYS A 28 4.84 3.29 6.58
CA LYS A 28 4.46 4.71 6.73
C LYS A 28 3.33 5.04 5.77
N LYS A 29 2.34 5.81 6.24
CA LYS A 29 1.29 6.36 5.37
C LYS A 29 1.90 7.47 4.50
N VAL A 30 1.75 7.34 3.18
CA VAL A 30 2.19 8.34 2.19
C VAL A 30 0.96 9.04 1.63
N VAL A 31 0.94 10.37 1.66
CA VAL A 31 -0.17 11.18 1.12
C VAL A 31 -0.31 10.92 -0.38
N GLY A 32 -1.53 10.64 -0.85
CA GLY A 32 -1.81 10.31 -2.25
C GLY A 32 -1.65 8.83 -2.62
N ASN A 33 -1.18 7.99 -1.69
CA ASN A 33 -1.14 6.53 -1.85
C ASN A 33 -2.36 5.84 -1.19
N ASP A 34 -3.50 6.52 -1.22
CA ASP A 34 -4.78 6.08 -0.65
C ASP A 34 -5.84 5.75 -1.73
N ALA A 35 -5.48 5.92 -3.01
CA ALA A 35 -6.35 5.55 -4.12
C ALA A 35 -6.48 4.02 -4.22
N ALA A 36 -7.70 3.53 -4.03
CA ALA A 36 -8.05 2.13 -4.24
C ALA A 36 -9.42 2.03 -4.92
N ALA A 37 -9.60 1.03 -5.78
CA ALA A 37 -10.87 0.74 -6.44
C ALA A 37 -11.14 -0.78 -6.43
N VAL A 38 -12.40 -1.16 -6.25
CA VAL A 38 -12.84 -2.57 -6.26
C VAL A 38 -13.99 -2.73 -7.25
N SER A 39 -13.86 -3.69 -8.18
CA SER A 39 -14.91 -4.05 -9.12
C SER A 39 -15.66 -5.29 -8.63
N ILE A 40 -16.85 -5.10 -8.04
CA ILE A 40 -17.68 -6.20 -7.53
C ILE A 40 -18.81 -6.47 -8.52
N LYS A 41 -18.73 -7.60 -9.23
CA LYS A 41 -19.82 -8.10 -10.07
C LYS A 41 -20.80 -8.88 -9.21
N LYS A 42 -21.95 -8.28 -8.87
CA LYS A 42 -23.03 -8.98 -8.20
C LYS A 42 -23.71 -9.93 -9.18
N GLN A 43 -23.86 -11.20 -8.79
CA GLN A 43 -24.64 -12.16 -9.57
C GLN A 43 -26.13 -11.78 -9.51
N ARG A 44 -26.81 -11.80 -10.66
CA ARG A 44 -28.27 -11.62 -10.68
C ARG A 44 -28.92 -12.85 -10.06
N GLN A 45 -29.78 -12.64 -9.07
CA GLN A 45 -30.64 -13.71 -8.55
C GLN A 45 -31.92 -13.75 -9.39
N TYR A 46 -32.24 -14.92 -9.94
CA TYR A 46 -33.49 -15.15 -10.65
C TYR A 46 -34.64 -15.31 -9.67
N ARG A 47 -35.79 -14.73 -10.00
CA ARG A 47 -37.02 -14.97 -9.24
C ARG A 47 -37.61 -16.29 -9.68
N GLN A 48 -37.78 -17.21 -8.74
CA GLN A 48 -38.59 -18.41 -8.96
C GLN A 48 -40.06 -17.98 -8.97
N TYR A 49 -40.75 -18.23 -10.08
CA TYR A 49 -42.19 -17.94 -10.20
C TYR A 49 -43.05 -19.20 -10.10
N MET A 50 -42.59 -20.32 -10.66
CA MET A 50 -43.29 -21.59 -10.60
C MET A 50 -42.95 -22.38 -9.33
N ASN A 51 -43.94 -23.08 -8.76
CA ASN A 51 -43.79 -23.95 -7.59
C ASN A 51 -43.18 -23.27 -6.35
N ARG A 52 -43.47 -21.99 -6.14
CA ARG A 52 -43.14 -21.29 -4.89
C ARG A 52 -43.96 -21.88 -3.75
N ARG A 53 -43.32 -22.32 -2.66
CA ARG A 53 -44.03 -22.63 -1.41
C ARG A 53 -44.55 -21.31 -0.83
N GLY A 54 -45.87 -21.17 -0.69
CA GLY A 54 -46.51 -19.95 -0.14
C GLY A 54 -47.62 -19.34 -1.01
N GLY A 55 -47.76 -19.77 -2.27
CA GLY A 55 -48.80 -19.29 -3.18
C GLY A 55 -48.40 -18.04 -4.00
N PHE A 56 -49.28 -17.61 -4.90
CA PHE A 56 -48.98 -16.55 -5.88
C PHE A 56 -48.75 -15.15 -5.26
N ASN A 57 -49.45 -14.85 -4.16
CA ASN A 57 -49.43 -13.54 -3.48
C ASN A 57 -48.65 -13.54 -2.14
N ARG A 58 -47.80 -14.56 -1.91
CA ARG A 58 -46.86 -14.61 -0.77
C ARG A 58 -45.46 -14.92 -1.28
#